data_AF-A0A915P2P4-F1
#
_entry.id   AF-A0A915P2P4-F1
#
_cell.length_a   1.000
_cell.length_b   1.000
_cell.length_c   1.000
_cell.angle_alpha   90.00
_cell.angle_beta   90.00
_cell.angle_gamma   90.00
#
_symmetry.space_group_name_H-M   'P 1'
#
loop_
_entity.id
_entity.type
_entity.pdbx_description
1 polymer ?
#
loop_
_entity_poly.entity_id
_entity_poly.type
_entity_poly.pdbx_seq_one_letter_code
_entity_poly.pdbx_strand_id
1 'polypeptide(L)' 'MNYMETATGLKMVLNADPDAVAIAELMQAIFAMFVETVLKNPFLDTSKQIDSELFHKRLDELVRSHYCFT' A
#
# COMPACT_ATOMS: atom_id res chain seq x y z
N MET A 1 -0.77 -15.33 2.15
CA MET A 1 -1.81 -14.28 2.08
C MET A 1 -1.65 -13.40 3.30
N ASN A 2 -1.32 -12.12 3.10
CA ASN A 2 -1.09 -11.17 4.18
C ASN A 2 -2.26 -10.19 4.26
N TYR A 3 -2.72 -9.92 5.48
CA TYR A 3 -3.87 -9.06 5.76
C TYR A 3 -3.54 -8.09 6.88
N MET A 4 -3.88 -6.82 6.68
CA MET A 4 -3.76 -5.77 7.69
C MET A 4 -5.02 -4.92 7.67
N GLU A 5 -5.56 -4.65 8.85
CA GLU A 5 -6.71 -3.78 9.03
C GLU A 5 -6.35 -2.63 9.96
N THR A 6 -6.70 -1.42 9.55
CA THR A 6 -6.45 -0.22 10.36
C THR A 6 -7.63 0.02 11.30
N ALA A 7 -7.40 0.80 12.35
CA ALA A 7 -8.48 1.24 13.25
C ALA A 7 -9.58 2.06 12.55
N THR A 8 -9.33 2.56 11.34
CA THR A 8 -10.30 3.28 10.51
C THR A 8 -11.13 2.35 9.61
N GLY A 9 -10.92 1.03 9.69
CA GLY A 9 -11.59 0.03 8.87
C GLY A 9 -11.02 -0.12 7.45
N LEU A 10 -9.85 0.46 7.17
CA LEU A 10 -9.15 0.25 5.90
C LEU A 10 -8.53 -1.14 5.91
N LYS A 11 -8.81 -1.93 4.87
CA LYS A 11 -8.33 -3.29 4.72
C LYS A 11 -7.29 -3.35 3.62
N MET A 12 -6.10 -3.83 3.95
CA MET A 12 -5.00 -4.03 3.03
C MET A 12 -4.74 -5.52 2.89
N VAL A 13 -4.78 -6.01 1.65
CA VAL A 13 -4.53 -7.41 1.31
C VAL A 13 -3.34 -7.46 0.37
N LEU A 14 -2.34 -8.25 0.74
CA LEU A 14 -1.15 -8.45 -0.08
C LEU A 14 -0.85 -9.94 -0.23
N ASN A 15 -0.87 -10.40 -1.47
CA ASN A 15 -0.41 -11.73 -1.80
C ASN A 15 1.08 -11.66 -2.16
N ALA A 16 1.87 -12.46 -1.46
CA ALA A 16 3.29 -12.64 -1.69
C ALA A 16 3.60 -14.14 -1.64
N ASP A 17 4.80 -14.50 -2.07
CA ASP A 17 5.33 -15.85 -1.94
C ASP A 17 5.27 -16.33 -0.48
N PRO A 18 4.97 -17.61 -0.19
CA PRO A 18 5.02 -18.17 1.16
C PRO A 18 6.34 -17.94 1.90
N ASP A 19 7.47 -17.88 1.18
CA ASP A 19 8.81 -17.67 1.74
C ASP A 19 9.18 -16.19 1.84
N ALA A 20 8.29 -15.27 1.44
CA ALA A 20 8.54 -13.85 1.50
C ALA A 20 8.58 -13.34 2.94
N VAL A 21 9.69 -12.71 3.29
CA VAL A 21 9.94 -12.09 4.60
C VAL A 21 9.71 -10.58 4.55
N ALA A 22 9.66 -9.91 5.70
CA ALA A 22 9.40 -8.46 5.84
C ALA A 22 8.10 -7.93 5.23
N ILE A 23 7.14 -8.79 4.87
CA ILE A 23 5.89 -8.33 4.24
C ILE A 23 5.08 -7.41 5.15
N ALA A 24 5.11 -7.63 6.47
CA ALA A 24 4.47 -6.73 7.42
C ALA A 24 5.05 -5.29 7.39
N GLU A 25 6.37 -5.16 7.25
CA GLU A 25 7.07 -3.88 7.16
C GLU A 25 6.76 -3.18 5.83
N LEU A 26 6.73 -3.95 4.74
CA LEU A 26 6.28 -3.45 3.43
C LEU A 26 4.83 -2.95 3.49
N MET A 27 3.93 -3.68 4.13
CA MET A 27 2.53 -3.27 4.29
C MET A 27 2.41 -1.98 5.10
N GLN A 28 3.20 -1.81 6.17
CA GLN A 28 3.25 -0.55 6.92
C GLN A 28 3.79 0.60 6.07
N ALA A 29 4.83 0.38 5.26
CA ALA A 29 5.37 1.39 4.36
C ALA A 29 4.35 1.81 3.29
N ILE A 30 3.60 0.86 2.71
CA ILE A 30 2.51 1.14 1.77
C ILE A 30 1.42 1.96 2.46
N PHE A 31 1.07 1.64 3.71
CA PHE A 31 0.08 2.40 4.47
C PHE A 31 0.54 3.84 4.74
N ALA A 32 1.79 4.04 5.16
CA ALA A 32 2.33 5.38 5.36
C ALA A 32 2.27 6.22 4.07
N MET A 33 2.67 5.62 2.94
CA MET A 33 2.61 6.26 1.62
C MET A 33 1.16 6.58 1.20
N PHE A 34 0.21 5.68 1.47
CA PHE A 34 -1.22 5.91 1.24
C PHE A 34 -1.74 7.12 2.02
N VAL A 35 -1.40 7.23 3.31
CA VAL A 35 -1.80 8.38 4.13
C VAL A 35 -1.27 9.69 3.52
N GLU A 36 -0.01 9.68 3.07
CA GLU A 36 0.63 10.89 2.53
C GLU A 36 0.12 11.32 1.16
N THR A 37 -0.19 10.37 0.28
CA THR A 37 -0.54 10.67 -1.12
C THR A 37 -2.05 10.71 -1.36
N VAL A 38 -2.82 9.93 -0.58
CA VAL A 38 -4.27 9.80 -0.72
C VAL A 38 -5.00 10.59 0.35
N LEU A 39 -4.78 10.28 1.64
CA LEU A 39 -5.56 10.93 2.71
C LEU A 39 -5.27 12.42 2.88
N LYS A 40 -4.02 12.85 2.64
CA LYS A 40 -3.66 14.28 2.68
C LYS A 40 -4.12 15.04 1.43
N ASN A 41 -4.59 14.36 0.39
CA ASN A 41 -5.02 15.00 -0.85
C ASN A 41 -6.54 15.23 -0.82
N PRO A 42 -7.01 16.47 -0.61
CA PRO A 42 -8.43 16.77 -0.49
C PRO A 42 -9.20 16.62 -1.80
N PHE A 43 -8.50 16.47 -2.93
CA PHE A 43 -9.11 16.28 -4.25
C PHE A 43 -9.42 14.81 -4.56
N LEU A 44 -8.93 13.87 -3.76
CA LEU A 44 -9.17 12.45 -3.94
C LEU A 44 -10.37 11.99 -3.11
N ASP A 45 -11.32 11.34 -3.79
CA ASP A 45 -12.48 10.73 -3.17
C ASP A 45 -12.11 9.32 -2.68
N THR A 46 -11.90 9.19 -1.36
CA THR A 46 -11.52 7.92 -0.70
C THR A 46 -12.65 6.90 -0.69
N SER A 47 -13.88 7.28 -1.05
CA SER A 47 -15.00 6.36 -1.21
C SER A 47 -15.01 5.65 -2.57
N LYS A 48 -14.21 6.14 -3.53
CA LYS A 48 -14.08 5.60 -4.88
C LYS A 48 -12.72 4.96 -5.09
N GLN A 49 -12.56 4.33 -6.25
CA GLN A 49 -11.25 3.86 -6.69
C GLN A 49 -10.26 5.03 -6.74
N ILE A 50 -9.08 4.81 -6.18
CA ILE A 50 -8.03 5.83 -6.11
C ILE A 50 -7.44 6.02 -7.50
N ASP A 51 -7.79 7.13 -8.12
CA ASP A 51 -7.26 7.57 -9.41
C ASP A 51 -6.18 8.63 -9.19
N SER A 52 -5.02 8.17 -8.69
CA SER A 52 -3.86 9.02 -8.43
C SER A 52 -2.63 8.42 -9.06
N GLU A 53 -2.17 9.00 -10.17
CA GLU A 53 -0.96 8.58 -10.85
C GLU A 53 0.26 8.62 -9.92
N LEU A 54 0.33 9.61 -9.03
CA LEU A 54 1.39 9.72 -8.03
C LEU A 54 1.37 8.54 -7.06
N PHE A 55 0.19 8.14 -6.57
CA PHE A 55 0.03 6.98 -5.71
C PHE A 55 0.45 5.70 -6.43
N HIS A 56 -0.04 5.48 -7.66
CA HIS A 56 0.28 4.30 -8.45
C HIS A 56 1.79 4.19 -8.73
N LYS A 57 2.43 5.29 -9.13
CA LYS A 57 3.87 5.33 -9.39
C LYS A 57 4.70 5.02 -8.14
N ARG A 58 4.37 5.66 -7.01
CA ARG A 58 5.08 5.43 -5.73
C ARG A 58 4.86 4.02 -5.20
N LEU A 59 3.66 3.47 -5.37
CA LEU A 59 3.36 2.08 -4.99
C LEU A 59 4.18 1.09 -5.81
N ASP A 60 4.23 1.28 -7.13
CA ASP A 60 5.00 0.42 -8.03
C ASP A 60 6.50 0.49 -7.71
N GLU A 61 7.06 1.69 -7.50
CA GLU A 61 8.45 1.87 -7.06
C GLU A 61 8.72 1.16 -5.72
N LEU A 62 7.83 1.31 -4.74
CA LEU A 62 7.99 0.71 -3.41
C LEU A 62 7.96 -0.82 -3.47
N VAL A 63 7.00 -1.40 -4.19
CA VAL A 63 6.86 -2.85 -4.33
C VAL A 63 8.04 -3.43 -5.12
N ARG A 64 8.47 -2.79 -6.22
CA ARG A 64 9.64 -3.21 -7.01
C ARG A 64 10.96 -3.09 -6.27
N SER A 65 11.07 -2.13 -5.35
CA SER A 65 12.27 -1.97 -4.52
C SER A 65 12.41 -3.04 -3.44
N HIS A 66 11.33 -3.78 -3.16
CA HIS A 66 11.33 -4.82 -2.15
C HIS A 66 12.16 -6.02 -2.64
N TYR A 67 13.03 -6.55 -1.79
CA TYR A 67 13.97 -7.60 -2.15
C TYR A 67 13.31 -8.96 -2.46
N CYS A 68 12.05 -9.17 -2.05
CA CYS A 68 11.24 -10.32 -2.46
C CYS A 68 10.54 -10.14 -3.82
N PHE A 69 10.72 -8.98 -4.48
CA PHE A 69 10.22 -8.76 -5.82
C PHE A 69 11.18 -9.40 -6.83
N THR A 70 10.79 -10.56 -7.34
CA THR A 70 11.56 -11.37 -8.30
C THR A 70 10.68 -11.83 -9.44
#